data_AF-A0A2M8PDI4-F1
#
_entry.id   AF-A0A2M8PDI4-F1
#
_cell.length_a   1.000
_cell.length_b   1.000
_cell.length_c   1.000
_cell.angle_alpha   90.00
_cell.angle_beta   90.00
_cell.angle_gamma   90.00
#
_symmetry.space_group_name_H-M   'P 1'
#
loop_
_entity.id
_entity.type
_entity.pdbx_description
1 polymer ?
#
loop_
_entity_poly.entity_id
_entity_poly.type
_entity_poly.pdbx_seq_one_letter_code
_entity_poly.pdbx_strand_id
1 'polypeptide(L)' 'MLVEEVLARYPQAAAVFKRWGLHCVGCWLADVHTIAQVAEIFNLNLRTFMRDLRKALKEERAEGIQLF' A
#
# COMPACT_ATOMS: atom_id res chain seq x y z
N MET A 1 11.10 -1.77 -3.69
CA MET A 1 9.75 -2.19 -4.08
C MET A 1 9.00 -0.97 -4.55
N LEU A 2 8.54 -1.04 -5.79
CA LEU A 2 7.69 -0.05 -6.43
C LEU A 2 6.27 -0.17 -5.89
N VAL A 3 5.48 0.88 -6.03
CA VAL A 3 4.08 0.87 -5.60
C VAL A 3 3.27 -0.12 -6.43
N GLU A 4 3.51 -0.20 -7.74
CA GLU A 4 2.86 -1.17 -8.63
C GLU A 4 3.15 -2.61 -8.20
N GLU A 5 4.41 -2.97 -7.94
CA GLU A 5 4.78 -4.32 -7.48
C GLU A 5 4.03 -4.71 -6.19
N VAL A 6 3.88 -3.75 -5.27
CA VAL A 6 3.19 -3.96 -4.00
C VAL A 6 1.69 -4.11 -4.22
N LEU A 7 1.08 -3.29 -5.06
CA LEU A 7 -0.36 -3.37 -5.36
C LEU A 7 -0.70 -4.61 -6.21
N ALA A 8 0.18 -5.03 -7.11
CA ALA A 8 0.03 -6.25 -7.91
C ALA A 8 0.13 -7.50 -7.04
N ARG A 9 1.07 -7.52 -6.08
CA ARG A 9 1.24 -8.64 -5.14
C ARG A 9 0.21 -8.64 -4.01
N TYR A 10 -0.26 -7.46 -3.62
CA TYR A 10 -1.17 -7.26 -2.50
C TYR A 10 -2.27 -6.25 -2.87
N PRO A 11 -3.31 -6.65 -3.63
CA PRO A 11 -4.39 -5.75 -4.03
C PRO A 11 -5.08 -5.05 -2.85
N GLN A 12 -5.17 -5.71 -1.70
CA GLN A 12 -5.70 -5.16 -0.45
C GLN A 12 -4.91 -3.97 0.09
N ALA A 13 -3.62 -3.85 -0.25
CA ALA A 13 -2.82 -2.69 0.11
C ALA A 13 -3.42 -1.39 -0.44
N ALA A 14 -4.15 -1.44 -1.56
CA ALA A 14 -4.88 -0.31 -2.16
C ALA A 14 -5.75 0.43 -1.14
N ALA A 15 -6.38 -0.28 -0.21
CA ALA A 15 -7.22 0.32 0.83
C ALA A 15 -6.40 1.23 1.78
N VAL A 16 -5.13 0.87 2.05
CA VAL A 16 -4.21 1.69 2.85
C VAL A 16 -3.86 2.96 2.08
N PHE A 17 -3.45 2.86 0.81
CA PHE A 17 -3.16 4.03 -0.03
C PHE A 17 -4.37 4.99 -0.08
N LYS A 18 -5.57 4.47 -0.31
CA LYS A 18 -6.81 5.27 -0.33
C LYS A 18 -7.07 5.99 1.00
N ARG A 19 -6.87 5.33 2.15
CA ARG A 19 -7.04 5.94 3.49
C ARG A 19 -6.08 7.10 3.73
N TRP A 20 -4.90 7.04 3.15
CA TRP A 20 -3.88 8.08 3.21
C TRP A 20 -4.08 9.18 2.14
N GLY A 21 -5.22 9.17 1.42
CA GLY A 21 -5.53 10.15 0.38
C GLY A 21 -4.74 9.93 -0.92
N LEU A 22 -4.04 8.81 -1.05
CA LEU A 22 -3.25 8.47 -2.21
C LEU A 22 -4.10 7.71 -3.24
N HIS A 23 -4.25 8.30 -4.43
CA HIS A 23 -4.93 7.67 -5.56
C HIS A 23 -3.95 6.88 -6.45
N CYS A 24 -3.01 6.16 -5.83
CA CYS A 24 -1.96 5.44 -6.56
C CYS A 24 -2.47 4.24 -7.38
N VAL A 25 -3.70 3.77 -7.14
CA VAL A 25 -4.30 2.66 -7.90
C VAL A 25 -4.64 3.15 -9.31
N GLY A 26 -3.96 2.61 -10.32
CA GLY A 26 -4.11 3.04 -11.71
C GLY A 26 -3.42 4.38 -12.03
N CYS A 27 -2.57 4.89 -11.14
CA CYS A 27 -1.76 6.06 -11.43
C CYS A 27 -0.54 5.67 -12.28
N TRP A 28 -0.30 6.41 -13.37
CA TRP A 28 0.86 6.24 -14.27
C TRP A 28 2.21 6.35 -13.56
N LEU A 29 2.24 6.83 -12.32
CA LEU A 29 3.46 7.02 -11.55
C LEU A 29 3.72 5.88 -10.55
N ALA A 30 2.84 4.87 -10.49
CA ALA A 30 2.97 3.76 -9.54
C ALA A 30 4.05 2.74 -9.94
N ASP A 31 4.38 2.65 -11.23
CA ASP A 31 5.40 1.78 -11.83
C ASP A 31 6.82 2.38 -11.71
N VAL A 32 6.94 3.69 -11.49
CA VAL A 32 8.23 4.39 -11.36
C VAL A 32 8.55 4.87 -9.93
N HIS A 33 7.56 5.00 -9.04
CA HIS A 33 7.80 5.43 -7.66
C HIS A 33 7.84 4.27 -6.66
N THR A 34 8.84 4.33 -5.77
CA THR A 34 8.89 3.52 -4.55
C THR A 34 7.94 4.07 -3.48
N ILE A 35 7.57 3.22 -2.51
CA ILE A 35 6.79 3.65 -1.34
C ILE A 35 7.46 4.81 -0.59
N ALA A 36 8.79 4.81 -0.49
CA ALA A 36 9.54 5.85 0.21
C ALA A 36 9.42 7.21 -0.52
N GLN A 37 9.54 7.21 -1.85
CA GLN A 37 9.37 8.42 -2.66
C GLN A 37 7.94 8.96 -2.60
N VAL A 38 6.93 8.08 -2.61
CA VAL A 38 5.54 8.53 -2.40
C VAL A 38 5.38 9.17 -1.03
N ALA A 39 5.96 8.60 0.03
CA ALA A 39 5.91 9.21 1.34
C ALA A 39 6.61 10.58 1.38
N GLU A 40 7.72 10.76 0.67
CA GLU A 40 8.44 12.03 0.59
C GLU A 40 7.66 13.09 -0.20
N ILE A 41 7.19 12.78 -1.41
CA ILE A 41 6.46 13.70 -2.31
C ILE A 41 5.17 14.21 -1.64
N PHE A 42 4.45 13.32 -0.96
CA PHE A 42 3.20 13.63 -0.30
C PHE A 42 3.38 14.03 1.17
N ASN A 43 4.61 14.23 1.63
CA ASN A 43 4.98 14.64 2.99
C ASN A 43 4.33 13.76 4.09
N LEU A 44 4.28 12.45 3.83
CA LEU A 44 3.73 11.44 4.73
C LEU A 44 4.80 10.94 5.70
N ASN A 45 4.38 10.56 6.90
CA ASN A 45 5.26 9.84 7.81
C ASN A 45 5.46 8.40 7.33
N LEU A 46 6.61 8.12 6.70
CA LEU A 46 6.96 6.80 6.16
C LEU A 46 6.83 5.67 7.21
N ARG A 47 7.19 5.93 8.47
CA ARG A 47 7.14 4.92 9.53
C ARG A 47 5.70 4.51 9.85
N THR A 48 4.80 5.48 9.95
CA THR A 48 3.37 5.25 10.20
C THR A 48 2.73 4.57 8.99
N PHE A 49 3.01 5.06 7.78
CA PHE A 49 2.50 4.47 6.54
C PHE A 49 2.91 3.00 6.39
N MET A 50 4.19 2.68 6.60
CA MET A 50 4.71 1.32 6.56
C MET A 50 4.17 0.42 7.67
N ARG A 51 3.76 0.99 8.81
CA ARG A 51 3.11 0.23 9.89
C ARG A 51 1.71 -0.18 9.46
N ASP A 52 0.93 0.75 8.91
CA ASP A 52 -0.44 0.49 8.48
C ASP A 52 -0.48 -0.47 7.29
N LEU A 53 0.46 -0.32 6.35
CA LEU A 53 0.65 -1.26 5.25
C LEU A 53 0.93 -2.68 5.77
N ARG A 54 1.91 -2.83 6.66
CA ARG A 54 2.22 -4.13 7.28
C ARG A 54 1.06 -4.71 8.09
N LYS A 55 0.24 -3.85 8.71
CA LYS A 55 -0.95 -4.28 9.46
C LYS A 55 -2.00 -4.86 8.51
N ALA A 56 -2.33 -4.17 7.43
CA ALA A 56 -3.27 -4.66 6.41
C ALA A 56 -2.81 -6.00 5.80
N LEU A 57 -1.51 -6.17 5.55
CA LEU A 57 -0.95 -7.43 5.05
C LEU A 57 -1.00 -8.58 6.07
N LYS A 58 -0.99 -8.27 7.38
CA LYS A 58 -1.10 -9.27 8.45
C LYS A 58 -2.54 -9.67 8.73
N GLU A 59 -3.47 -8.71 8.64
CA GLU A 59 -4.90 -8.94 8.85
C GLU A 59 -5.46 -9.92 7.82
N GLU A 60 -5.05 -9.83 6.55
CA GLU A 60 -5.43 -10.81 5.53
C GLU A 60 -4.89 -12.23 5.83
N ARG A 61 -3.67 -12.35 6.37
CA ARG A 61 -3.13 -13.67 6.76
C ARG A 61 -3.92 -14.29 7.93
N ALA A 62 -4.67 -13.49 8.69
CA ALA A 62 -5.58 -13.95 9.74
C ALA A 62 -7.01 -14.20 9.22
N GLU A 63 -7.47 -13.43 8.22
CA GLU A 63 -8.81 -13.56 7.61
C GLU A 63 -8.88 -14.59 6.47
N GLY A 64 -7.73 -15.06 5.95
CA GLY A 64 -7.63 -16.17 4.98
C GLY A 64 -7.99 -17.56 5.53
N ILE A 65 -8.54 -17.67 6.75
CA ILE A 65 -9.10 -18.90 7.34
C ILE A 65 -10.65 -18.84 7.38
N GLN A 66 -11.30 -17.91 6.68
CA GLN A 66 -12.76 -17.99 6.49
C GLN A 66 -13.17 -17.90 5.03
N LEU A 67 -13.47 -19.09 4.49
CA LEU A 67 -14.58 -19.44 3.57
C LEU A 67 -14.51 -18.75 2.19
N PHE A 68 -14.28 -19.46 1.08
CA PHE A 68 -15.01 -20.64 0.58
C PHE A 68 -14.10 -21.67 -0.10
#